data_AF-A0A925ARI4-F1
#
_entry.id   AF-A0A925ARI4-F1
#
_cell.length_a   1.000
_cell.length_b   1.000
_cell.length_c   1.000
_cell.angle_alpha   90.00
_cell.angle_beta   90.00
_cell.angle_gamma   90.00
#
_symmetry.space_group_name_H-M   'P 1'
#
loop_
_entity.id
_entity.type
_entity.pdbx_description
1 polymer ?
#
loop_
_entity_poly.entity_id
_entity_poly.type
_entity_poly.pdbx_seq_one_letter_code
_entity_poly.pdbx_strand_id
1 'polypeptide(L)'
;MYKRFSAVSITLALLSFSACSQEAKLPISAGMGPNPTLPPPYQSIFPTLNIAPAIGWPVDGKPEAATGTTVAPFMRNLDHPRWLYVLPNGDVLVAETNAPPKPDDGNGIKG
;
A
#
# COMPACT_ATOMS: atom_id res chain seq x y z
N MET A 1 25.10 -43.74 -5.73
CA MET A 1 25.13 -42.91 -6.96
C MET A 1 24.02 -41.85 -6.99
N TYR A 2 22.80 -42.15 -6.53
CA TYR A 2 21.66 -41.21 -6.48
C TYR A 2 21.85 -39.92 -5.65
N LYS A 3 22.65 -39.97 -4.57
CA LYS A 3 22.88 -38.82 -3.67
C LYS A 3 23.63 -37.63 -4.31
N ARG A 4 24.52 -37.89 -5.28
CA ARG A 4 25.32 -36.85 -5.96
C ARG A 4 24.55 -36.18 -7.09
N PHE A 5 23.71 -36.92 -7.81
CA PHE A 5 22.77 -36.37 -8.80
C PHE A 5 21.69 -35.51 -8.14
N SER A 6 21.17 -35.95 -6.99
CA SER A 6 20.15 -35.20 -6.24
C SER A 6 20.67 -33.87 -5.70
N ALA A 7 21.95 -33.79 -5.28
CA ALA A 7 22.55 -32.55 -4.80
C ALA A 7 22.73 -31.53 -5.95
N VAL A 8 23.17 -31.98 -7.13
CA VAL A 8 23.37 -31.10 -8.30
C VAL A 8 22.04 -30.51 -8.79
N SER A 9 20.96 -31.30 -8.80
CA SER A 9 19.63 -30.81 -9.19
C SER A 9 19.05 -29.78 -8.21
N ILE A 10 19.29 -29.93 -6.90
CA ILE A 10 18.84 -28.98 -5.88
C ILE A 10 19.59 -27.64 -6.01
N THR A 11 20.91 -27.68 -6.24
CA THR A 11 21.70 -26.45 -6.41
C THR A 11 21.30 -25.69 -7.67
N LEU A 12 21.00 -26.40 -8.78
CA LEU A 12 20.53 -25.77 -10.02
C LEU A 12 19.14 -25.13 -9.87
N ALA A 13 18.24 -25.78 -9.13
CA ALA A 13 16.92 -25.23 -8.83
C ALA A 13 16.99 -23.98 -7.95
N LEU A 14 17.88 -23.94 -6.95
CA LEU A 14 18.10 -22.78 -6.09
C LEU A 14 18.72 -21.60 -6.86
N LEU A 15 19.69 -21.83 -7.76
CA LEU A 15 20.27 -20.78 -8.61
C LEU A 15 19.24 -20.14 -9.55
N SER A 16 18.24 -20.91 -9.98
CA SER A 16 17.20 -20.43 -10.90
C SER A 16 16.21 -19.47 -10.23
N PHE A 17 16.08 -19.50 -8.90
CA PHE A 17 15.12 -18.66 -8.16
C PHE A 17 15.61 -17.23 -7.89
N SER A 18 16.91 -16.99 -7.80
CA SER A 18 17.47 -15.64 -7.56
C SER A 18 17.33 -14.70 -8.76
N ALA A 19 16.98 -15.20 -9.94
CA ALA A 19 16.85 -14.38 -11.15
C ALA A 19 15.51 -13.60 -11.25
N CYS A 20 14.54 -13.89 -10.37
CA CYS A 20 13.22 -13.25 -10.41
C CYS A 20 13.03 -12.11 -9.38
N SER A 21 14.06 -11.69 -8.65
CA SER A 21 13.95 -10.55 -7.72
C SER A 21 14.08 -9.22 -8.46
N GLN A 22 13.03 -8.41 -8.46
CA GLN A 22 13.03 -7.05 -9.00
C GLN A 22 13.39 -6.03 -7.92
N GLU A 23 14.37 -5.16 -8.19
CA GLU A 23 14.81 -4.09 -7.28
C GLU A 23 14.69 -2.71 -7.96
N ALA A 24 14.52 -1.66 -7.16
CA ALA A 24 14.48 -0.28 -7.63
C ALA A 24 15.84 0.14 -8.23
N LYS A 25 15.83 0.57 -9.49
CA LYS A 25 17.04 0.98 -10.23
C LYS A 25 17.47 2.42 -9.94
N LEU A 26 16.58 3.24 -9.38
CA LEU A 26 16.81 4.66 -9.10
C LEU A 26 16.70 4.90 -7.59
N PRO A 27 17.54 5.77 -7.01
CA PRO A 27 17.37 6.19 -5.63
C PRO A 27 16.09 7.00 -5.45
N ILE A 28 15.51 6.98 -4.24
CA ILE A 28 14.28 7.74 -3.91
C ILE A 28 14.41 9.23 -4.24
N SER A 29 15.61 9.80 -4.06
CA SER A 29 15.88 11.21 -4.36
C SER A 29 15.66 11.58 -5.83
N ALA A 30 15.81 10.64 -6.77
CA ALA A 30 15.59 10.88 -8.20
C ALA A 30 14.09 11.10 -8.54
N GLY A 31 13.18 10.66 -7.66
CA GLY A 31 11.73 10.82 -7.80
C GLY A 31 11.15 12.07 -7.11
N MET A 32 11.98 12.94 -6.54
CA MET A 32 11.56 14.10 -5.75
C MET A 32 12.01 15.41 -6.41
N GLY A 33 11.29 16.50 -6.15
CA GLY A 33 11.62 17.85 -6.64
C GLY A 33 10.89 18.26 -7.92
N PRO A 34 11.21 19.44 -8.50
CA PRO A 34 10.46 20.04 -9.59
C PRO A 34 10.65 19.34 -10.96
N ASN A 35 11.72 18.56 -11.12
CA ASN A 35 12.00 17.81 -12.34
C ASN A 35 12.47 16.38 -11.99
N PRO A 36 11.54 15.50 -11.59
CA PRO A 36 11.87 14.13 -11.20
C PRO A 36 12.17 13.26 -12.43
N THR A 37 13.09 12.31 -12.28
CA THR A 37 13.39 11.33 -13.33
C THR A 37 12.38 10.18 -13.23
N LEU A 38 11.52 10.04 -14.25
CA LEU A 38 10.54 8.97 -14.33
C LEU A 38 11.12 7.78 -15.11
N PRO A 39 11.26 6.58 -14.51
CA PRO A 39 11.65 5.41 -15.26
C PRO A 39 10.56 5.03 -16.27
N PRO A 40 10.93 4.42 -17.42
CA PRO A 40 9.94 3.96 -18.38
C PRO A 40 9.04 2.88 -17.76
N PRO A 41 7.77 2.78 -18.20
CA PRO A 41 6.87 1.72 -17.74
C PRO A 41 7.47 0.32 -17.97
N TYR A 42 7.29 -0.57 -16.99
CA TYR A 42 7.74 -1.96 -17.07
C TYR A 42 6.54 -2.90 -16.93
N GLN A 43 6.39 -3.86 -17.84
CA GLN A 43 5.34 -4.87 -17.79
C GLN A 43 5.91 -6.19 -17.29
N SER A 44 5.30 -6.75 -16.24
CA SER A 44 5.62 -8.07 -15.69
C SER A 44 4.39 -8.96 -15.76
N ILE A 45 4.62 -10.26 -15.95
CA ILE A 45 3.58 -11.29 -15.86
C ILE A 45 3.04 -11.47 -14.43
N PHE A 46 3.86 -11.14 -13.42
CA PHE A 46 3.48 -11.14 -12.01
C PHE A 46 3.69 -9.75 -11.42
N PRO A 47 2.65 -9.10 -10.85
CA PRO A 47 2.81 -7.78 -10.27
C PRO A 47 3.69 -7.85 -9.02
N THR A 48 4.54 -6.83 -8.84
CA THR A 48 5.23 -6.63 -7.55
C THR A 48 4.29 -5.83 -6.66
N LEU A 49 3.77 -6.47 -5.62
CA LEU A 49 2.96 -5.80 -4.60
C LEU A 49 3.78 -5.55 -3.35
N ASN A 50 3.80 -4.30 -2.90
CA ASN A 50 4.28 -3.94 -1.58
C ASN A 50 3.16 -3.16 -0.87
N ILE A 51 2.27 -3.88 -0.20
CA ILE A 51 1.14 -3.30 0.52
C ILE A 51 1.67 -2.82 1.87
N ALA A 52 1.74 -1.50 2.06
CA ALA A 52 2.03 -0.93 3.36
C ALA A 52 0.89 -1.26 4.33
N PRO A 53 1.15 -1.87 5.50
CA PRO A 53 0.12 -2.08 6.50
C PRO A 53 -0.35 -0.72 7.03
N ALA A 54 -1.67 -0.52 7.05
CA ALA A 54 -2.26 0.68 7.62
C ALA A 54 -2.12 0.63 9.15
N ILE A 55 -1.30 1.53 9.70
CA ILE A 55 -1.17 1.71 11.15
C ILE A 55 -2.11 2.85 11.55
N GLY A 56 -3.14 2.53 12.34
CA GLY A 56 -4.02 3.54 12.91
C GLY A 56 -3.33 4.40 13.96
N TRP A 57 -3.96 5.52 14.33
CA TRP A 57 -3.51 6.32 15.47
C TRP A 57 -3.72 5.57 16.80
N PRO A 58 -2.84 5.75 17.80
CA PRO A 58 -3.14 5.32 19.17
C PRO A 58 -4.37 6.05 19.72
N VAL A 59 -4.94 5.60 20.85
CA VAL A 59 -6.23 6.08 21.39
C VAL A 59 -6.34 7.61 21.49
N ASP A 60 -5.23 8.28 21.81
CA ASP A 60 -5.13 9.75 21.89
C ASP A 60 -4.09 10.33 20.92
N GLY A 61 -3.77 9.57 19.86
CA GLY A 61 -2.87 9.99 18.80
C GLY A 61 -3.46 11.13 17.99
N LYS A 62 -2.64 12.15 17.75
CA LYS A 62 -2.94 13.27 16.85
C LYS A 62 -1.65 13.72 16.15
N PRO A 63 -1.75 14.26 14.94
CA PRO A 63 -0.59 14.83 14.26
C PRO A 63 -0.11 16.09 14.99
N GLU A 64 1.14 16.47 14.75
CA GLU A 64 1.67 17.76 15.16
C GLU A 64 0.94 18.88 14.42
N ALA A 65 0.47 19.87 15.18
CA ALA A 65 -0.23 21.01 14.63
C ALA A 65 0.78 22.04 14.11
N ALA A 66 0.40 22.81 13.08
CA ALA A 66 1.20 23.95 12.66
C ALA A 66 1.23 25.03 13.77
N THR A 67 2.31 25.83 13.82
CA THR A 67 2.46 26.90 14.81
C THR A 67 1.24 27.82 14.85
N GLY A 68 0.69 28.04 16.05
CA GLY A 68 -0.50 28.88 16.26
C GLY A 68 -1.83 28.17 15.99
N THR A 69 -1.83 26.87 15.67
CA THR A 69 -3.05 26.07 15.47
C THR A 69 -3.15 24.94 16.49
N THR A 70 -4.34 24.36 16.62
CA THR A 70 -4.58 23.16 17.45
C THR A 70 -5.30 22.12 16.61
N VAL A 71 -4.84 20.88 16.67
CA VAL A 71 -5.53 19.73 16.10
C VAL A 71 -6.28 18.99 17.20
N ALA A 72 -7.59 18.77 16.96
CA ALA A 72 -8.47 17.97 17.80
C ALA A 72 -9.25 16.97 16.92
N PRO A 73 -9.54 15.77 17.41
CA PRO A 73 -10.38 14.82 16.69
C PRO A 73 -11.81 15.36 16.57
N PHE A 74 -12.33 15.43 15.35
CA PHE A 74 -13.72 15.84 15.10
C PHE A 74 -14.70 14.67 15.33
N MET A 75 -14.38 13.51 14.75
CA MET A 75 -15.11 12.24 14.90
C MET A 75 -14.11 11.08 14.82
N ARG A 76 -14.46 9.94 15.41
CA ARG A 76 -13.69 8.69 15.38
C ARG A 76 -14.56 7.58 14.80
N ASN A 77 -13.94 6.46 14.41
CA ASN A 77 -14.62 5.25 13.92
C ASN A 77 -15.41 5.44 12.61
N LEU A 78 -14.99 6.38 11.76
CA LEU A 78 -15.48 6.49 10.39
C LEU A 78 -14.81 5.42 9.52
N ASP A 79 -15.57 4.86 8.58
CA ASP A 79 -15.14 3.77 7.71
C ASP A 79 -14.82 4.28 6.29
N HIS A 80 -13.54 4.44 5.98
CA HIS A 80 -13.06 5.09 4.75
C HIS A 80 -13.74 6.44 4.42
N PRO A 81 -13.67 7.44 5.33
CA PRO A 81 -14.22 8.77 5.05
C PRO A 81 -13.38 9.49 3.98
N ARG A 82 -14.03 10.02 2.95
CA ARG A 82 -13.32 10.73 1.85
C ARG A 82 -13.81 12.16 1.68
N TRP A 83 -15.11 12.38 1.61
CA TRP A 83 -15.69 13.70 1.36
C TRP A 83 -16.44 14.20 2.58
N LEU A 84 -16.27 15.48 2.88
CA LEU A 84 -16.90 16.19 3.99
C LEU A 84 -17.65 17.39 3.43
N TYR A 85 -18.89 17.63 3.89
CA TYR A 85 -19.69 18.79 3.49
C TYR A 85 -20.36 19.42 4.71
N VAL A 86 -20.04 20.69 4.96
CA VAL A 86 -20.61 21.46 6.07
C VAL A 86 -21.89 22.14 5.61
N LEU A 87 -22.99 21.86 6.30
CA LEU A 87 -24.30 22.45 6.05
C LEU A 87 -24.40 23.84 6.69
N PRO A 88 -25.31 24.73 6.22
CA PRO A 88 -25.48 26.07 6.80
C PRO A 88 -25.88 26.09 8.28
N ASN A 89 -26.45 25.00 8.80
CA ASN A 89 -26.79 24.83 10.21
C ASN A 89 -25.60 24.35 11.08
N GLY A 90 -24.44 24.06 10.48
CA GLY A 90 -23.23 23.61 11.17
C GLY A 90 -23.03 22.08 11.19
N ASP A 91 -24.00 21.31 10.71
CA ASP A 91 -23.85 19.85 10.60
C ASP A 91 -22.83 19.48 9.51
N VAL A 92 -22.17 18.34 9.68
CA VAL A 92 -21.18 17.83 8.72
C VAL A 92 -21.64 16.48 8.16
N LEU A 93 -21.89 16.45 6.86
CA LEU A 93 -22.12 15.21 6.12
C LEU A 93 -20.78 14.58 5.76
N VAL A 94 -20.66 13.27 5.96
CA VAL A 94 -19.46 12.49 5.63
C VAL A 94 -19.83 11.40 4.63
N ALA A 95 -19.08 11.30 3.53
CA ALA A 95 -19.20 10.20 2.58
C ALA A 95 -18.14 9.13 2.86
N GLU A 96 -18.60 7.93 3.22
CA GLU A 96 -17.82 6.71 3.44
C GLU A 96 -17.80 5.88 2.15
N THR A 97 -16.61 5.53 1.65
CA THR A 97 -16.47 4.98 0.29
C THR A 97 -16.33 3.46 0.23
N ASN A 98 -16.65 2.75 1.30
CA ASN A 98 -16.55 1.29 1.26
C ASN A 98 -17.51 0.69 0.25
N ALA A 99 -17.02 -0.34 -0.44
CA ALA A 99 -17.86 -1.13 -1.32
C ALA A 99 -18.95 -1.85 -0.50
N PRO A 100 -20.14 -2.09 -1.06
CA PRO A 100 -21.14 -2.93 -0.42
C PRO A 100 -20.53 -4.27 0.01
N PRO A 101 -21.02 -4.88 1.12
CA PRO A 101 -20.61 -6.22 1.50
C PRO A 101 -20.72 -7.14 0.30
N LYS A 102 -19.61 -7.74 -0.13
CA LYS A 102 -19.65 -8.73 -1.20
C LYS A 102 -20.37 -9.98 -0.65
N PRO A 103 -21.28 -10.60 -1.42
CA PRO A 103 -21.78 -11.93 -1.09
C PRO A 103 -20.58 -12.89 -0.90
N ASP A 104 -20.73 -13.88 -0.02
CA ASP A 104 -19.67 -14.85 0.32
C ASP A 104 -19.23 -15.74 -0.88
N ASP A 105 -19.84 -15.54 -2.03
CA ASP A 105 -19.70 -16.34 -3.25
C ASP A 105 -18.46 -15.94 -4.10
N GLY A 106 -17.69 -14.96 -3.65
CA GLY A 106 -16.59 -14.35 -4.41
C GLY A 106 -15.22 -15.00 -4.20
N ASN A 107 -15.06 -16.28 -4.50
CA ASN A 107 -13.75 -16.94 -4.63
C ASN A 107 -13.08 -16.51 -5.95
N GLY A 108 -12.67 -15.25 -6.05
CA GLY A 108 -11.81 -14.74 -7.11
C GLY A 108 -10.36 -14.63 -6.65
N ILE A 109 -9.40 -14.91 -7.53
CA ILE A 109 -7.98 -14.68 -7.25
C ILE A 109 -7.80 -13.17 -7.02
N LYS A 110 -7.47 -12.79 -5.79
CA LYS A 110 -7.18 -11.42 -5.40
C LYS A 110 -5.72 -11.16 -5.75
N GLY A 111 -5.52 -10.22 -6.67
CA GLY A 111 -4.22 -9.87 -7.24
C GLY A 111 -3.31 -9.13 -6.29
#